data_AF-A0A3N4K0M8-F1
#
_entry.id   AF-A0A3N4K0M8-F1
#
_cell.length_a   1.000
_cell.length_b   1.000
_cell.length_c   1.000
_cell.angle_alpha   90.00
_cell.angle_beta   90.00
_cell.angle_gamma   90.00
#
_symmetry.space_group_name_H-M   'P 1'
#
loop_
_entity.id
_entity.type
_entity.pdbx_description
1 polymer ?
#
loop_
_entity_poly.entity_id
_entity_poly.type
_entity_poly.pdbx_seq_one_letter_code
_entity_poly.pdbx_strand_id
1 'polypeptide(L)'
;RRWLRVQGITLLEIPAYSPDLNPIENVWSLVKDKLHKNYPDLYLMKGPVDEVKKAIEEAITNCLELLDPKVFDTLAGSMVDRVEEIIKADGWYTKY
;
A
#
# COMPACT_ATOMS: atom_id res chain seq x y z
N ARG A 1 0.44 -1.13 22.20
CA ARG A 1 1.27 -2.37 22.35
C ARG A 1 0.64 -3.42 23.27
N ARG A 2 0.10 -3.08 24.46
CA ARG A 2 -0.55 -4.08 25.36
C ARG A 2 -1.65 -4.89 24.67
N TRP A 3 -2.55 -4.21 23.95
CA TRP A 3 -3.63 -4.87 23.20
C TRP A 3 -3.09 -5.87 22.17
N LEU A 4 -2.14 -5.47 21.30
CA LEU A 4 -1.51 -6.35 20.30
C LEU A 4 -0.91 -7.62 20.92
N ARG A 5 -0.18 -7.46 22.04
CA ARG A 5 0.40 -8.60 22.77
C ARG A 5 -0.67 -9.52 23.36
N VAL A 6 -1.75 -8.97 23.90
CA VAL A 6 -2.89 -9.78 24.39
C VAL A 6 -3.55 -10.56 23.26
N GLN A 7 -3.56 -10.02 22.04
CA GLN A 7 -4.06 -10.70 20.84
C GLN A 7 -3.04 -11.66 20.20
N GLY A 8 -1.84 -11.82 20.77
CA GLY A 8 -0.80 -12.68 20.19
C GLY A 8 -0.18 -12.13 18.89
N ILE A 9 -0.34 -10.83 18.61
CA ILE A 9 0.18 -10.19 17.39
C ILE A 9 1.61 -9.72 17.64
N THR A 10 2.55 -10.24 16.85
CA THR A 10 3.94 -9.77 16.81
C THR A 10 4.05 -8.58 15.87
N LEU A 11 4.70 -7.51 16.32
CA LEU A 11 4.94 -6.32 15.51
C LEU A 11 6.28 -6.44 14.80
N LEU A 12 6.29 -6.22 13.47
CA LEU A 12 7.51 -6.02 12.72
C LEU A 12 8.02 -4.59 12.96
N GLU A 13 9.31 -4.46 13.27
CA GLU A 13 9.95 -3.16 13.42
C GLU A 13 10.47 -2.69 12.05
N ILE A 14 9.92 -1.57 11.56
CA ILE A 14 10.36 -0.92 10.33
C ILE A 14 11.03 0.40 10.73
N PRO A 15 12.27 0.67 10.29
CA PRO A 15 12.96 1.93 10.55
C PRO A 15 12.16 3.14 10.05
N ALA A 16 12.36 4.29 10.69
CA ALA A 16 11.75 5.54 10.26
C ALA A 16 12.23 5.91 8.84
N TYR A 17 11.34 6.51 8.04
CA TYR A 17 11.63 6.96 6.67
C TYR A 17 12.07 5.85 5.70
N SER A 18 11.62 4.61 5.92
CA SER A 18 11.88 3.46 5.02
C SER A 18 10.61 3.00 4.29
N PRO A 19 10.03 3.81 3.38
CA PRO A 19 8.88 3.39 2.58
C PRO A 19 9.19 2.15 1.73
N ASP A 20 10.44 1.99 1.32
CA ASP A 20 10.97 0.85 0.57
C ASP A 20 10.76 -0.50 1.30
N LEU A 21 10.63 -0.49 2.64
CA LEU A 21 10.34 -1.68 3.46
C LEU A 21 8.85 -1.91 3.69
N ASN A 22 7.98 -1.02 3.22
CA ASN A 22 6.55 -1.10 3.47
C ASN A 22 5.82 -1.49 2.19
N PRO A 23 5.46 -2.78 1.98
CA PRO A 23 4.90 -3.24 0.71
C PRO A 23 3.54 -2.62 0.36
N ILE A 24 2.87 -1.98 1.33
CA ILE A 24 1.61 -1.27 1.06
C ILE A 24 1.81 -0.09 0.10
N GLU A 25 3.01 0.49 0.03
CA GLU A 25 3.32 1.57 -0.93
C GLU A 25 3.16 1.07 -2.37
N ASN A 26 3.56 -0.17 -2.65
CA ASN A 26 3.37 -0.79 -3.96
C ASN A 26 1.89 -1.12 -4.22
N VAL A 27 1.14 -1.55 -3.21
CA VAL A 27 -0.32 -1.74 -3.33
C VAL A 27 -0.99 -0.41 -3.70
N TRP A 28 -0.65 0.69 -3.03
CA TRP A 28 -1.18 2.02 -3.35
C TRP A 28 -0.80 2.48 -4.75
N SER A 29 0.41 2.17 -5.22
CA SER A 29 0.79 2.44 -6.62
C SER A 29 -0.14 1.73 -7.59
N LEU A 30 -0.39 0.43 -7.40
CA LEU A 30 -1.27 -0.36 -8.26
C LEU A 30 -2.73 0.12 -8.20
N VAL A 31 -3.23 0.47 -7.02
CA VAL A 31 -4.57 1.03 -6.85
C VAL A 31 -4.70 2.35 -7.60
N LYS A 32 -3.71 3.25 -7.51
CA LYS A 32 -3.68 4.50 -8.27
C LYS A 32 -3.67 4.27 -9.78
N ASP A 33 -2.89 3.30 -10.26
CA ASP A 33 -2.87 2.96 -11.70
C ASP A 33 -4.25 2.47 -12.18
N LYS A 34 -4.94 1.65 -11.38
CA LYS A 34 -6.31 1.23 -11.67
C LYS A 34 -7.30 2.39 -11.61
N LEU A 35 -7.18 3.29 -10.64
CA LEU A 35 -8.03 4.49 -10.53
C LEU A 35 -7.87 5.38 -11.75
N HIS A 36 -6.64 5.69 -12.16
CA HIS A 36 -6.38 6.51 -13.34
C HIS A 36 -6.95 5.89 -14.62
N LYS A 37 -6.95 4.55 -14.73
CA LYS A 37 -7.48 3.83 -15.89
C LYS A 37 -9.00 3.73 -15.89
N ASN A 38 -9.60 3.37 -14.76
CA ASN A 38 -11.03 3.02 -14.66
C ASN A 38 -11.92 4.21 -14.28
N TYR A 39 -11.35 5.20 -13.60
CA TYR A 39 -12.02 6.39 -13.10
C TYR A 39 -11.25 7.67 -13.49
N PRO A 40 -10.96 7.88 -14.79
CA PRO A 40 -10.07 8.95 -15.23
C PRO A 40 -10.55 10.33 -14.79
N ASP A 41 -11.86 10.56 -14.68
CA ASP A 41 -12.43 11.87 -14.36
C ASP A 41 -12.79 12.04 -12.87
N LEU A 42 -12.50 11.07 -12.00
CA LEU A 42 -12.87 11.13 -10.58
C LEU A 42 -12.28 12.35 -9.86
N TYR A 43 -11.07 12.76 -10.24
CA TYR A 43 -10.42 13.96 -9.70
C TYR A 43 -11.12 15.28 -10.07
N LEU A 44 -11.99 15.25 -11.09
CA LEU A 44 -12.80 16.40 -11.52
C LEU A 44 -14.18 16.43 -10.84
N MET A 45 -14.54 15.40 -10.07
CA MET A 45 -15.86 15.31 -9.43
C MET A 45 -16.09 16.48 -8.48
N LYS A 46 -17.26 17.10 -8.61
CA LYS A 46 -17.72 18.20 -7.75
C LYS A 46 -19.07 17.83 -7.14
N GLY A 47 -19.29 18.27 -5.91
CA GLY A 47 -20.53 18.00 -5.19
C GLY A 47 -20.34 18.21 -3.69
N PRO A 48 -21.37 17.86 -2.89
CA PRO A 48 -21.23 17.79 -1.44
C PRO A 48 -20.05 16.90 -1.04
N VAL A 49 -19.34 17.31 0.02
CA VAL A 49 -18.12 16.62 0.48
C VAL A 49 -18.36 15.14 0.75
N ASP A 50 -19.49 14.79 1.36
CA ASP A 50 -19.82 13.40 1.69
C ASP A 50 -20.06 12.54 0.44
N GLU A 51 -20.65 13.12 -0.61
CA GLU A 51 -20.90 12.43 -1.87
C GLU A 51 -19.59 12.20 -2.64
N VAL A 52 -18.74 13.22 -2.73
CA VAL A 52 -17.42 13.11 -3.38
C VAL A 52 -16.55 12.11 -2.62
N LYS A 53 -16.53 12.18 -1.29
CA LYS A 53 -15.78 11.24 -0.44
C LYS A 53 -16.26 9.81 -0.64
N LYS A 54 -17.57 9.59 -0.63
CA LYS A 54 -18.16 8.26 -0.86
C LYS A 54 -17.78 7.70 -2.25
N ALA A 55 -17.87 8.51 -3.29
CA ALA A 55 -17.48 8.09 -4.63
C ALA A 55 -15.99 7.72 -4.73
N ILE A 56 -15.12 8.47 -4.04
CA ILE A 56 -13.68 8.15 -3.95
C ILE A 56 -13.46 6.83 -3.20
N GLU A 57 -14.11 6.64 -2.06
CA GLU A 57 -14.01 5.40 -1.27
C GLU A 57 -14.47 4.18 -2.07
N GLU A 58 -15.60 4.28 -2.77
CA GLU A 58 -16.12 3.22 -3.64
C GLU A 58 -15.16 2.92 -4.80
N ALA A 59 -14.63 3.94 -5.47
CA ALA A 59 -13.67 3.77 -6.56
C ALA A 59 -12.36 3.11 -6.11
N ILE A 60 -11.82 3.53 -4.95
CA ILE A 60 -10.63 2.91 -4.34
C ILE A 60 -10.91 1.45 -4.00
N THR A 61 -12.06 1.16 -3.38
CA THR A 61 -12.45 -0.20 -2.99
C THR A 61 -12.55 -1.10 -4.21
N ASN A 62 -13.27 -0.66 -5.26
CA ASN A 62 -13.38 -1.40 -6.50
C ASN A 62 -12.01 -1.63 -7.17
N CYS A 63 -11.12 -0.63 -7.16
CA CYS A 63 -9.78 -0.78 -7.73
C CYS A 63 -8.90 -1.76 -6.95
N LEU A 64 -9.05 -1.82 -5.63
CA LEU A 64 -8.37 -2.78 -4.77
C LEU A 64 -8.87 -4.20 -5.02
N GLU A 65 -10.19 -4.40 -5.13
CA GLU A 65 -10.81 -5.70 -5.42
C GLU A 65 -10.44 -6.26 -6.81
N LEU A 66 -10.03 -5.39 -7.74
CA LEU A 66 -9.56 -5.78 -9.07
C LEU A 66 -8.09 -6.24 -9.10
N LEU A 67 -7.34 -6.13 -7.99
CA LEU A 67 -5.98 -6.65 -7.93
C LEU A 67 -6.00 -8.18 -7.87
N ASP A 68 -5.09 -8.83 -8.59
CA ASP A 68 -4.90 -10.28 -8.47
C ASP A 68 -4.40 -10.57 -7.04
N PRO A 69 -5.04 -11.49 -6.28
CA PRO A 69 -4.59 -11.87 -4.95
C PRO A 69 -3.10 -12.26 -4.87
N LYS A 70 -2.54 -12.81 -5.95
CA LYS A 70 -1.11 -13.16 -6.04
C LYS A 70 -0.17 -11.97 -5.87
N VAL A 71 -0.65 -10.75 -6.12
CA VAL A 71 0.12 -9.52 -5.87
C VAL A 71 0.50 -9.45 -4.39
N PHE A 72 -0.42 -9.76 -3.48
CA PHE A 72 -0.16 -9.69 -2.04
C PHE A 72 0.86 -10.74 -1.60
N ASP A 73 0.75 -11.97 -2.12
CA ASP A 73 1.74 -13.04 -1.84
C ASP A 73 3.13 -12.65 -2.35
N THR A 74 3.20 -12.06 -3.56
CA THR A 74 4.46 -11.62 -4.16
C THR A 74 5.09 -10.48 -3.36
N LEU A 75 4.29 -9.49 -2.95
CA LEU A 75 4.74 -8.36 -2.15
C LEU A 75 5.22 -8.80 -0.76
N ALA A 76 4.47 -9.69 -0.09
CA ALA A 76 4.88 -10.27 1.18
C ALA A 76 6.18 -11.09 1.04
N GLY A 77 6.29 -11.90 -0.02
CA GLY A 77 7.50 -12.67 -0.31
C GLY A 77 8.73 -11.81 -0.59
N SER A 78 8.55 -10.61 -1.17
CA SER A 78 9.64 -9.68 -1.48
C SER A 78 10.32 -9.06 -0.26
N MET A 79 9.77 -9.22 0.95
CA MET A 79 10.32 -8.62 2.16
C MET A 79 11.74 -9.07 2.47
N VAL A 80 12.09 -10.32 2.13
CA VAL A 80 13.46 -10.82 2.30
C VAL A 80 14.42 -10.03 1.42
N ASP A 81 14.10 -9.91 0.12
CA ASP A 81 14.93 -9.16 -0.83
C ASP A 81 15.04 -7.67 -0.45
N ARG A 82 13.95 -7.04 0.00
CA ARG A 82 13.96 -5.62 0.44
C ARG A 82 14.92 -5.39 1.60
N VAL A 83 14.90 -6.27 2.60
CA VAL A 83 15.80 -6.19 3.75
C VAL A 83 17.25 -6.40 3.31
N GLU A 84 17.51 -7.37 2.44
CA GLU A 84 18.85 -7.58 1.88
C GLU A 84 19.37 -6.35 1.12
N GLU A 85 18.54 -5.71 0.29
CA GLU A 85 18.93 -4.52 -0.44
C GLU A 85 19.23 -3.34 0.48
N ILE A 86 18.47 -3.15 1.56
CA ILE A 86 18.77 -2.10 2.54
C ILE A 86 20.07 -2.35 3.29
N ILE A 87 20.35 -3.62 3.64
CA ILE A 87 21.63 -3.98 4.26
C ILE A 87 22.78 -3.70 3.30
N LYS A 88 22.65 -4.07 2.02
CA LYS A 88 23.66 -3.78 0.99
C LYS A 88 23.84 -2.28 0.75
N ALA A 89 22.76 -1.51 0.88
CA ALA A 89 22.76 -0.07 0.75
C ALA A 89 23.24 0.65 2.02
N ASP A 90 23.67 -0.05 3.08
CA ASP A 90 24.07 0.55 4.37
C ASP A 90 22.99 1.51 4.93
N GLY A 91 21.72 1.10 4.81
CA GLY A 91 20.58 1.90 5.26
C GLY A 91 20.12 3.01 4.29
N TRP A 92 20.78 3.19 3.14
CA TRP A 92 20.35 4.13 2.11
C TRP A 92 19.16 3.60 1.29
N TYR A 93 18.57 4.50 0.49
CA TYR A 93 17.44 4.21 -0.40
C TYR A 93 17.73 3.05 -1.35
N THR A 94 16.69 2.29 -1.65
CA THR A 94 16.73 1.15 -2.55
C THR A 94 15.83 1.37 -3.75
N LYS A 95 15.74 0.35 -4.61
CA LYS A 95 14.85 0.34 -5.79
C LYS A 95 13.37 0.10 -5.46
N TYR A 96 13.05 -0.24 -4.21
CA TYR A 96 11.73 -0.74 -3.79
C TYR A 96 10.78 0.36 -3.34
#